data_AF-A0A961UU53-F1
#
_entry.id   AF-A0A961UU53-F1
#
_cell.length_a   1.000
_cell.length_b   1.000
_cell.length_c   1.000
_cell.angle_alpha   90.00
_cell.angle_beta   90.00
_cell.angle_gamma   90.00
#
_symmetry.space_group_name_H-M   'P 1'
#
loop_
_entity.id
_entity.type
_entity.pdbx_description
1 polymer ?
#
loop_
_entity_poly.entity_id
_entity_poly.type
_entity_poly.pdbx_seq_one_letter_code
_entity_poly.pdbx_strand_id
1 'polypeptide(L)'
;MALSPVIAWGEDRPCGKADFEAVVEEAANSLRELNTKNKPAFQEKLRELKEKRGWTHDQFMREAAPFVRDDKIADFDQRTDELLGAISSMGEEGASANNPDCALMLELRARMTVLVATQTAKWGYMFDKIDTEMKK
;
A
#
# COMPACT_ATOMS: atom_id res chain seq x y z
N MET A 1 -23.05 -0.25 12.63
CA MET A 1 -21.80 0.47 12.96
C MET A 1 -21.05 -0.37 13.96
N ALA A 2 -20.10 -1.18 13.50
CA ALA A 2 -19.26 -1.97 14.39
C ALA A 2 -18.05 -1.10 14.78
N LEU A 3 -17.88 -0.88 16.07
CA LEU A 3 -16.69 -0.23 16.63
C LEU A 3 -15.52 -1.19 16.47
N SER A 4 -14.57 -0.87 15.59
CA SER A 4 -13.30 -1.57 15.53
C SER A 4 -12.53 -1.33 16.83
N PRO A 5 -11.89 -2.35 17.43
CA PRO A 5 -11.03 -2.14 18.58
C PRO A 5 -9.74 -1.47 18.11
N VAL A 6 -9.50 -0.24 18.57
CA VAL A 6 -8.17 0.35 18.57
C VAL A 6 -7.38 -0.41 19.63
N ILE A 7 -6.48 -1.31 19.21
CA ILE A 7 -5.56 -1.96 20.14
C ILE A 7 -4.55 -0.89 20.57
N ALA A 8 -4.67 -0.45 21.82
CA ALA A 8 -3.65 0.33 22.48
C ALA A 8 -2.40 -0.55 22.61
N TRP A 9 -1.33 -0.15 21.94
CA TRP A 9 -0.03 -0.76 22.10
C TRP A 9 0.49 -0.36 23.49
N GLY A 10 0.40 -1.29 24.45
CA GLY A 10 0.77 -1.03 25.84
C GLY A 10 2.21 -0.52 25.95
N GLU A 11 2.35 0.72 26.42
CA GLU A 11 3.61 1.30 26.89
C GLU A 11 3.90 0.76 28.30
N ASP A 12 4.61 -0.37 28.41
CA ASP A 12 5.50 -0.67 29.56
C ASP A 12 6.31 -1.99 29.44
N ARG A 13 6.61 -2.46 28.22
CA ARG A 13 7.57 -3.56 28.03
C ARG A 13 8.69 -3.15 27.08
N PRO A 14 9.96 -3.49 27.38
CA PRO A 14 11.04 -3.33 26.41
C PRO A 14 10.68 -4.10 25.15
N CYS A 15 10.78 -3.43 24.01
CA CYS A 15 10.60 -4.02 22.70
C CYS A 15 11.62 -5.14 22.48
N GLY A 16 11.18 -6.23 21.88
CA GLY A 16 12.02 -7.37 21.53
C GLY A 16 12.05 -7.62 20.02
N LYS A 17 12.91 -8.54 19.61
CA LYS A 17 13.00 -9.03 18.22
C LYS A 17 11.61 -9.34 17.62
N ALA A 18 10.77 -10.05 18.38
CA ALA A 18 9.43 -10.44 17.93
C ALA A 18 8.53 -9.22 17.63
N ASP A 19 8.74 -8.08 18.29
CA ASP A 19 7.96 -6.87 18.03
C ASP A 19 8.37 -6.22 16.70
N PHE A 20 9.66 -6.22 16.36
CA PHE A 20 10.14 -5.76 15.05
C PHE A 20 9.59 -6.66 13.93
N GLU A 21 9.67 -7.98 14.09
CA GLU A 21 9.13 -8.94 13.12
C GLU A 21 7.62 -8.80 12.95
N ALA A 22 6.88 -8.60 14.06
CA ALA A 22 5.43 -8.40 14.03
C ALA A 22 5.04 -7.11 13.29
N VAL A 23 5.76 -6.00 13.48
CA VAL A 23 5.51 -4.76 12.74
C VAL A 23 5.75 -4.95 11.24
N VAL A 24 6.78 -5.71 10.87
CA VAL A 24 7.05 -6.04 9.46
C VAL A 24 5.91 -6.84 8.85
N GLU A 25 5.47 -7.89 9.55
CA GLU A 25 4.41 -8.77 9.07
C GLU A 25 3.03 -8.08 9.00
N GLU A 26 2.71 -7.19 9.94
CA GLU A 26 1.45 -6.42 9.93
C GLU A 26 1.32 -5.54 8.67
N ALA A 27 2.40 -4.85 8.29
CA ALA A 27 2.38 -4.03 7.09
C ALA A 27 2.32 -4.89 5.82
N ALA A 28 3.05 -6.02 5.79
CA ALA A 28 2.99 -6.96 4.68
C ALA A 28 1.56 -7.48 4.48
N ASN A 29 0.87 -7.83 5.57
CA ASN A 29 -0.55 -8.24 5.53
C ASN A 29 -1.45 -7.11 5.05
N SER A 30 -1.29 -5.89 5.57
CA SER A 30 -2.05 -4.71 5.12
C SER A 30 -1.89 -4.47 3.61
N LEU A 31 -0.67 -4.59 3.08
CA LEU A 31 -0.41 -4.47 1.63
C LEU A 31 -1.03 -5.60 0.81
N ARG A 32 -0.97 -6.84 1.31
CA ARG A 32 -1.60 -8.00 0.65
C ARG A 32 -3.12 -7.82 0.58
N GLU A 33 -3.76 -7.46 1.69
CA GLU A 33 -5.21 -7.21 1.77
C GLU A 33 -5.63 -6.10 0.80
N LEU A 34 -4.91 -4.99 0.82
CA LEU A 34 -5.15 -3.85 -0.07
C LEU A 34 -5.05 -4.23 -1.55
N ASN A 35 -4.06 -5.06 -1.92
CA ASN A 35 -3.94 -5.57 -3.28
C ASN A 35 -5.06 -6.56 -3.64
N THR A 36 -5.37 -7.52 -2.75
CA THR A 36 -6.43 -8.53 -2.94
C THR A 36 -7.79 -7.88 -3.11
N LYS A 37 -8.06 -6.79 -2.38
CA LYS A 37 -9.28 -6.00 -2.50
C LYS A 37 -9.32 -5.20 -3.80
N ASN A 38 -8.28 -4.41 -4.07
CA ASN A 38 -8.37 -3.38 -5.09
C ASN A 38 -8.11 -3.88 -6.51
N LYS A 39 -7.22 -4.87 -6.70
CA LYS A 39 -6.90 -5.40 -8.05
C LYS A 39 -8.15 -5.90 -8.80
N PRO A 40 -8.98 -6.81 -8.26
CA PRO A 40 -10.16 -7.29 -8.99
C PRO A 40 -11.19 -6.18 -9.22
N ALA A 41 -11.43 -5.31 -8.23
CA ALA A 41 -12.36 -4.19 -8.36
C ALA A 41 -11.90 -3.17 -9.43
N PHE A 42 -10.61 -2.90 -9.52
CA PHE A 42 -10.03 -2.03 -10.53
C PHE A 42 -10.11 -2.64 -11.93
N GLN A 43 -9.81 -3.94 -12.06
CA GLN A 43 -9.95 -4.67 -13.32
C GLN A 43 -11.41 -4.71 -13.81
N GLU A 44 -12.36 -4.84 -12.90
CA GLU A 44 -13.80 -4.74 -13.21
C GLU A 44 -14.17 -3.37 -13.75
N LYS A 45 -13.80 -2.29 -13.05
CA LYS A 45 -14.05 -0.92 -13.53
C LYS A 45 -13.41 -0.61 -14.89
N LEU A 46 -12.22 -1.14 -15.17
CA LEU A 46 -11.62 -1.02 -16.50
C LEU A 46 -12.43 -1.75 -17.58
N ARG A 47 -13.02 -2.92 -17.27
CA ARG A 47 -13.93 -3.62 -18.19
C ARG A 47 -15.22 -2.83 -18.43
N GLU A 48 -15.79 -2.25 -17.38
CA GLU A 48 -16.96 -1.36 -17.51
C GLU A 48 -16.66 -0.15 -18.41
N LEU A 49 -15.51 0.49 -18.22
CA LEU A 49 -15.08 1.61 -19.07
C LEU A 49 -14.89 1.18 -20.53
N LYS A 50 -14.28 0.02 -20.76
CA LYS A 50 -14.13 -0.56 -22.09
C LYS A 50 -15.48 -0.70 -22.80
N GLU A 51 -16.46 -1.27 -22.11
CA GLU A 51 -17.81 -1.46 -22.64
C GLU A 51 -18.49 -0.12 -22.94
N LYS A 52 -18.45 0.83 -21.99
CA LYS A 52 -19.00 2.19 -22.18
C LYS A 52 -18.38 2.91 -23.38
N ARG A 53 -17.08 2.73 -23.62
CA ARG A 53 -16.35 3.34 -24.73
C ARG A 53 -16.45 2.56 -26.05
N GLY A 54 -17.05 1.37 -26.04
CA GLY A 54 -17.12 0.50 -27.22
C GLY A 54 -15.74 0.06 -27.73
N TRP A 55 -14.73 0.00 -26.85
CA TRP A 55 -13.37 -0.32 -27.25
C TRP A 55 -13.23 -1.81 -27.63
N THR A 56 -12.52 -2.06 -28.72
CA THR A 56 -12.03 -3.41 -29.05
C THR A 56 -10.99 -3.86 -28.04
N HIS A 57 -10.58 -5.14 -28.08
CA HIS A 57 -9.50 -5.62 -27.22
C HIS A 57 -8.18 -4.86 -27.47
N ASP A 58 -7.80 -4.63 -28.73
CA ASP A 58 -6.54 -3.92 -29.06
C ASP A 58 -6.58 -2.45 -28.67
N GLN A 59 -7.74 -1.80 -28.77
CA GLN A 59 -7.92 -0.45 -28.22
C GLN A 59 -7.78 -0.49 -26.71
N PHE A 60 -8.48 -1.40 -26.02
CA PHE A 60 -8.38 -1.54 -24.57
C PHE A 60 -6.93 -1.69 -24.08
N MET A 61 -6.12 -2.52 -24.73
CA MET A 61 -4.71 -2.70 -24.32
C MET A 61 -3.88 -1.41 -24.43
N ARG A 62 -4.20 -0.50 -25.36
CA ARG A 62 -3.53 0.80 -25.52
C ARG A 62 -4.12 1.86 -24.61
N GLU A 63 -5.44 1.99 -24.61
CA GLU A 63 -6.18 3.04 -23.90
C GLU A 63 -6.23 2.80 -22.39
N ALA A 64 -6.10 1.55 -21.92
CA ALA A 64 -6.05 1.24 -20.49
C ALA A 64 -4.68 1.54 -19.84
N ALA A 65 -3.60 1.60 -20.63
CA ALA A 65 -2.24 1.74 -20.10
C ALA A 65 -2.06 3.00 -19.22
N PRO A 66 -2.58 4.18 -19.59
CA PRO A 66 -2.45 5.38 -18.75
C PRO A 66 -3.12 5.26 -17.38
N PHE A 67 -4.11 4.38 -17.19
CA PHE A 67 -4.79 4.21 -15.89
C PHE A 67 -3.94 3.47 -14.85
N VAL A 68 -2.89 2.77 -15.29
CA VAL A 68 -1.96 2.02 -14.42
C VAL A 68 -0.51 2.48 -14.55
N ARG A 69 -0.21 3.39 -15.48
CA ARG A 69 1.13 3.93 -15.70
C ARG A 69 1.03 5.38 -16.19
N ASP A 70 1.48 6.28 -15.34
CA ASP A 70 1.78 7.68 -15.65
C ASP A 70 2.85 8.19 -14.68
N ASP A 71 3.27 9.44 -14.83
CA ASP A 71 4.31 10.03 -13.99
C ASP A 71 3.91 10.05 -12.51
N LYS A 72 2.63 10.27 -12.20
CA LYS A 72 2.15 10.30 -10.82
C LYS A 72 2.17 8.91 -10.17
N ILE A 73 1.84 7.88 -10.93
CA ILE A 73 1.94 6.48 -10.53
C ILE A 73 3.40 6.08 -10.36
N ALA A 74 4.30 6.56 -11.24
CA ALA A 74 5.73 6.35 -11.09
C ALA A 74 6.27 6.98 -9.80
N ASP A 75 5.81 8.18 -9.42
CA ASP A 75 6.16 8.81 -8.13
C ASP A 75 5.72 7.94 -6.93
N PHE A 76 4.50 7.38 -6.99
CA PHE A 76 4.03 6.47 -5.95
C PHE A 76 4.87 5.20 -5.88
N ASP A 77 5.24 4.64 -7.03
CA ASP A 77 6.08 3.43 -7.11
C ASP A 77 7.47 3.67 -6.54
N GLN A 78 8.12 4.77 -6.94
CA GLN A 78 9.43 5.15 -6.41
C GLN A 78 9.37 5.33 -4.88
N ARG A 79 8.38 6.06 -4.38
CA ARG A 79 8.23 6.28 -2.92
C ARG A 79 7.99 4.97 -2.18
N THR A 80 7.22 4.06 -2.75
CA THR A 80 6.99 2.73 -2.18
C THR A 80 8.28 1.92 -2.11
N ASP A 81 9.10 1.93 -3.16
CA ASP A 81 10.39 1.23 -3.17
C ASP A 81 11.37 1.82 -2.13
N GLU A 82 11.44 3.15 -2.01
CA GLU A 82 12.24 3.82 -0.98
C GLU A 82 11.81 3.44 0.44
N LEU A 83 10.49 3.41 0.69
CA LEU A 83 9.94 3.02 1.98
C LEU A 83 10.25 1.55 2.29
N LEU A 84 10.01 0.64 1.34
CA LEU A 84 10.29 -0.79 1.50
C LEU A 84 11.77 -1.05 1.81
N GLY A 85 12.69 -0.37 1.11
CA GLY A 85 14.12 -0.47 1.37
C GLY A 85 14.47 -0.05 2.80
N ALA A 86 13.98 1.11 3.25
CA ALA A 86 14.24 1.58 4.60
C ALA A 86 13.61 0.68 5.67
N ILE A 87 12.37 0.24 5.47
CA ILE A 87 11.66 -0.68 6.35
C ILE A 87 12.42 -1.99 6.51
N SER A 88 12.89 -2.58 5.41
CA SER A 88 13.66 -3.82 5.45
C SER A 88 14.94 -3.66 6.27
N SER A 89 15.68 -2.57 6.02
CA SER A 89 16.92 -2.27 6.75
C SER A 89 16.66 -2.12 8.24
N MET A 90 15.65 -1.35 8.63
CA MET A 90 15.34 -1.07 10.03
C MET A 90 14.78 -2.30 10.77
N GLY A 91 13.95 -3.10 10.08
CA GLY A 91 13.43 -4.35 10.63
C GLY A 91 14.56 -5.34 10.94
N GLU A 92 15.51 -5.49 10.02
CA GLU A 92 16.69 -6.34 10.21
C GLU A 92 17.61 -5.83 11.33
N GLU A 93 17.89 -4.53 11.35
CA GLU A 93 18.70 -3.88 12.38
C GLU A 93 18.11 -4.10 13.78
N GLY A 94 16.82 -3.81 13.95
CA GLY A 94 16.15 -3.97 15.24
C GLY A 94 15.99 -5.43 15.67
N ALA A 95 15.72 -6.34 14.74
CA ALA A 95 15.58 -7.77 15.04
C ALA A 95 16.91 -8.46 15.39
N SER A 96 18.04 -7.89 14.94
CA SER A 96 19.39 -8.43 15.15
C SER A 96 20.13 -7.75 16.31
N ALA A 97 19.59 -6.66 16.88
CA ALA A 97 20.21 -5.91 17.96
C ALA A 97 20.23 -6.72 19.27
N ASN A 98 21.40 -6.80 19.91
CA ASN A 98 21.55 -7.40 21.25
C ASN A 98 20.79 -6.60 22.33
N ASN A 99 20.63 -5.29 22.12
CA ASN A 99 19.82 -4.41 22.95
C ASN A 99 18.87 -3.62 22.03
N PRO A 100 17.63 -4.11 21.80
CA PRO A 100 16.70 -3.48 20.87
C PRO A 100 16.38 -2.03 21.24
N ASP A 101 16.39 -1.15 20.24
CA ASP A 101 16.03 0.26 20.40
C ASP A 101 14.54 0.48 20.10
N CYS A 102 13.75 0.80 21.11
CA CYS A 102 12.33 1.01 20.93
C CYS A 102 11.99 2.30 20.17
N ALA A 103 12.91 3.27 20.12
CA ALA A 103 12.75 4.42 19.24
C ALA A 103 12.84 4.02 17.76
N LEU A 104 13.76 3.11 17.41
CA LEU A 104 13.85 2.53 16.06
C LEU A 104 12.56 1.78 15.69
N MET A 105 11.98 1.04 16.63
CA MET A 105 10.70 0.36 16.41
C MET A 105 9.54 1.34 16.14
N LEU A 106 9.49 2.46 16.88
CA LEU A 106 8.47 3.49 16.65
C LEU A 106 8.62 4.14 15.27
N GLU A 107 9.85 4.43 14.83
CA GLU A 107 10.12 4.93 13.48
C GLU A 107 9.75 3.87 12.42
N LEU A 108 10.02 2.58 12.67
CA LEU A 108 9.63 1.50 11.77
C LEU A 108 8.11 1.47 11.59
N ARG A 109 7.35 1.54 12.68
CA ARG A 109 5.87 1.62 12.64
C ARG A 109 5.38 2.86 11.88
N ALA A 110 6.02 4.01 12.09
CA ALA A 110 5.68 5.23 11.37
C ALA A 110 5.88 5.06 9.85
N ARG A 111 7.01 4.48 9.43
CA ARG A 111 7.28 4.21 8.00
C ARG A 111 6.32 3.20 7.40
N MET A 112 5.95 2.16 8.14
CA MET A 112 4.91 1.21 7.70
C MET A 112 3.56 1.89 7.48
N THR A 113 3.18 2.79 8.37
CA THR A 113 1.96 3.61 8.23
C THR A 113 2.02 4.45 6.96
N VAL A 114 3.16 5.08 6.68
CA VAL A 114 3.37 5.88 5.46
C VAL A 114 3.34 5.02 4.20
N LEU A 115 3.88 3.79 4.23
CA LEU A 115 3.83 2.85 3.12
C LEU A 115 2.40 2.44 2.77
N VAL A 116 1.61 2.03 3.76
CA VAL A 116 0.20 1.67 3.55
C VAL A 116 -0.61 2.87 3.06
N ALA A 117 -0.36 4.07 3.60
CA ALA A 117 -1.01 5.30 3.15
C ALA A 117 -0.64 5.65 1.69
N THR A 118 0.64 5.50 1.31
CA THR A 118 1.12 5.72 -0.06
C THR A 118 0.44 4.78 -1.05
N GLN A 119 0.37 3.49 -0.72
CA GLN A 119 -0.31 2.50 -1.57
C GLN A 119 -1.82 2.72 -1.63
N THR A 120 -2.45 3.16 -0.54
CA THR A 120 -3.88 3.54 -0.53
C THR A 120 -4.14 4.73 -1.43
N ALA A 121 -3.31 5.77 -1.34
CA ALA A 121 -3.40 6.96 -2.18
C ALA A 121 -3.20 6.62 -3.66
N LYS A 122 -2.26 5.71 -3.99
CA LYS A 122 -2.06 5.22 -5.35
C LYS A 122 -3.32 4.55 -5.91
N TRP A 123 -3.96 3.66 -5.14
CA TRP A 123 -5.22 3.05 -5.57
C TRP A 123 -6.32 4.08 -5.76
N GLY A 124 -6.49 5.01 -4.81
CA GLY A 124 -7.46 6.10 -4.92
C GLY A 124 -7.29 6.89 -6.21
N TYR A 125 -6.05 7.30 -6.49
CA TYR A 125 -5.71 8.00 -7.74
C TYR A 125 -6.09 7.18 -8.98
N MET A 126 -5.73 5.90 -9.05
CA MET A 126 -6.08 5.05 -10.19
C MET A 126 -7.60 4.89 -10.37
N PHE A 127 -8.35 4.70 -9.28
CA PHE A 127 -9.82 4.63 -9.34
C PHE A 127 -10.44 5.96 -9.79
N ASP A 128 -9.97 7.09 -9.26
CA ASP A 128 -10.47 8.42 -9.61
C ASP A 128 -10.30 8.73 -11.10
N LYS A 129 -9.22 8.22 -11.72
CA LYS A 129 -9.03 8.33 -13.17
C LYS A 129 -10.14 7.64 -13.95
N ILE A 130 -10.49 6.41 -13.59
CA ILE A 130 -11.57 5.67 -14.27
C ILE A 130 -12.91 6.36 -13.99
N ASP A 131 -13.19 6.70 -12.74
CA ASP A 131 -14.46 7.32 -12.35
C ASP A 131 -14.68 8.67 -13.03
N THR A 132 -13.61 9.43 -13.30
CA THR A 132 -13.67 10.66 -14.08
C THR A 132 -14.05 10.38 -15.54
N GLU A 133 -13.48 9.36 -16.16
CA GLU A 133 -13.80 8.96 -17.53
C GLU A 133 -15.21 8.37 -17.67
N MET A 134 -15.69 7.68 -16.65
CA MET A 134 -17.04 7.11 -16.61
C MET A 134 -18.14 8.19 -16.57
N LYS A 135 -17.84 9.40 -16.11
CA LYS A 135 -18.77 10.54 -16.08
C LYS A 135 -18.88 11.30 -17.41
N LYS A 136 -17.94 11.06 -18.33
CA LYS A 136 -17.96 11.61 -19.69
C LYS A 136 -18.86 10.77 -20.60
#